data_AF-A0A2N7N7J9-F1
#
_entry.id   AF-A0A2N7N7J9-F1
#
_cell.length_a   1.000
_cell.length_b   1.000
_cell.length_c   1.000
_cell.angle_alpha   90.00
_cell.angle_beta   90.00
_cell.angle_gamma   90.00
#
_symmetry.space_group_name_H-M   'P 1'
#
loop_
_entity.id
_entity.type
_entity.pdbx_description
1 polymer ?
#
loop_
_entity_poly.entity_id
_entity_poly.type
_entity_poly.pdbx_seq_one_letter_code
_entity_poly.pdbx_strand_id
1 'polypeptide(L)'
;MNNRPSKGLVITGLSAMLSLVAATSANASNSPNCSDVLAGNKTAASQKMTVLLGEDITQANLVTTVVPEKNNPFVTEALVSVANDVSPNGPLPKQSLAEIKQVRANIEKAGVEVSKLQGTYEVAFVSLIDGHCQFSTNNMTTHAKIDFDHLEGLSAYSIPALLAMVDKSYAMAETRIAEEEARIAEVEREKQRQKELATAAAAARYQDANVLVKVEKFDGSNVTFSVTNLATEGDLQPSFNTFRAYQTDKGELIYKSESLLSLVDGEGNGLATIGIAELGPEGNSDLTISPGETRKFITSVESEVAPQTQLSLEFPAKVLNTDDAFSVSFTDSVAMATASLN
;
A
#
# COMPACT_ATOMS: atom_id res chain seq x y z
N MET A 1 -52.01 -5.72 -62.74
CA MET A 1 -51.95 -5.30 -61.32
C MET A 1 -51.17 -6.38 -60.59
N ASN A 2 -49.95 -6.04 -60.15
CA ASN A 2 -48.92 -7.00 -59.75
C ASN A 2 -49.10 -7.49 -58.31
N ASN A 3 -49.15 -8.81 -58.16
CA ASN A 3 -48.91 -9.54 -56.91
C ASN A 3 -47.50 -9.30 -56.39
N ARG A 4 -47.35 -8.98 -55.10
CA ARG A 4 -46.17 -9.28 -54.30
C ARG A 4 -46.59 -9.67 -52.87
N PRO A 5 -46.20 -10.86 -52.37
CA PRO A 5 -46.35 -11.25 -50.97
C PRO A 5 -45.14 -10.75 -50.17
N SER A 6 -45.32 -10.37 -48.89
CA SER A 6 -44.19 -10.05 -48.01
C SER A 6 -44.22 -10.88 -46.72
N LYS A 7 -43.39 -11.92 -46.76
CA LYS A 7 -42.44 -12.39 -45.73
C LYS A 7 -43.02 -12.80 -44.37
N GLY A 8 -43.18 -14.12 -44.26
CA GLY A 8 -43.38 -14.83 -43.01
C GLY A 8 -42.17 -14.75 -42.08
N LEU A 9 -42.49 -14.76 -40.79
CA LEU A 9 -41.58 -14.91 -39.67
C LEU A 9 -41.08 -16.36 -39.65
N VAL A 10 -39.78 -16.56 -39.90
CA VAL A 10 -39.13 -17.86 -39.74
C VAL A 10 -38.59 -17.93 -38.33
N ILE A 11 -39.28 -18.65 -37.45
CA ILE A 11 -38.77 -19.05 -36.14
C ILE A 11 -37.98 -20.34 -36.37
N THR A 12 -36.65 -20.27 -36.32
CA THR A 12 -35.80 -21.45 -36.32
C THR A 12 -35.82 -22.11 -34.93
N GLY A 13 -36.67 -23.14 -34.85
CA GLY A 13 -36.70 -24.30 -33.95
C GLY A 13 -35.94 -24.36 -32.62
N LEU A 14 -36.69 -24.69 -31.57
CA LEU A 14 -36.34 -25.80 -30.69
C LEU A 14 -37.61 -26.61 -30.36
N SER A 15 -37.68 -27.83 -30.89
CA SER A 15 -38.80 -28.76 -30.77
C SER A 15 -38.85 -29.40 -29.38
N ALA A 16 -39.89 -29.10 -28.60
CA ALA A 16 -40.34 -29.91 -27.48
C ALA A 16 -41.62 -30.65 -27.91
N MET A 17 -41.58 -31.99 -27.91
CA MET A 17 -42.77 -32.80 -28.13
C MET A 17 -43.75 -32.62 -26.96
N LEU A 18 -44.96 -32.15 -27.24
CA LEU A 18 -46.07 -32.15 -26.29
C LEU A 18 -47.23 -32.95 -26.87
N SER A 19 -47.62 -33.97 -26.11
CA SER A 19 -48.70 -34.90 -26.38
C SER A 19 -50.03 -34.15 -26.57
N LEU A 20 -50.68 -34.40 -27.72
CA LEU A 20 -51.99 -33.86 -28.07
C LEU A 20 -53.07 -34.47 -27.16
N VAL A 21 -53.78 -33.62 -26.41
CA VAL A 21 -55.16 -33.89 -26.02
C VAL A 21 -56.02 -32.81 -26.67
N ALA A 22 -56.79 -33.21 -27.68
CA ALA A 22 -57.75 -32.34 -28.33
C ALA A 22 -58.92 -32.08 -27.38
N ALA A 23 -59.17 -30.81 -27.06
CA ALA A 23 -60.43 -30.36 -26.51
C ALA A 23 -60.98 -29.21 -27.36
N THR A 24 -62.28 -29.33 -27.60
CA THR A 24 -63.10 -28.66 -28.60
C THR A 24 -63.18 -27.14 -28.48
N SER A 25 -63.32 -26.50 -29.64
CA SER A 25 -63.64 -25.09 -29.84
C SER A 25 -64.91 -24.63 -29.13
N ALA A 26 -64.80 -23.55 -28.35
CA ALA A 26 -65.92 -22.69 -27.98
C ALA A 26 -65.52 -21.23 -28.23
N ASN A 27 -66.22 -20.57 -29.17
CA ASN A 27 -66.05 -19.15 -29.46
C ASN A 27 -66.95 -18.31 -28.55
N ALA A 28 -66.31 -17.56 -27.65
CA ALA A 28 -66.70 -16.24 -27.13
C ALA A 28 -65.44 -15.69 -26.43
N SER A 29 -64.63 -14.91 -27.15
CA SER A 29 -63.20 -14.68 -26.84
C SER A 29 -62.98 -13.69 -25.68
N ASN A 30 -63.07 -14.18 -24.45
CA ASN A 30 -62.38 -13.58 -23.30
C ASN A 30 -61.09 -14.36 -23.03
N SER A 31 -60.20 -14.47 -24.03
CA SER A 31 -58.85 -14.98 -23.81
C SER A 31 -58.16 -14.12 -22.72
N PRO A 32 -57.52 -14.74 -21.70
CA PRO A 32 -56.81 -14.03 -20.64
C PRO A 32 -55.83 -12.99 -21.19
N ASN A 33 -55.60 -11.90 -20.45
CA ASN A 33 -54.67 -10.87 -20.88
C ASN A 33 -53.23 -11.29 -20.53
N CYS A 34 -52.34 -11.38 -21.53
CA CYS A 34 -50.93 -11.71 -21.29
C CYS A 34 -50.25 -10.71 -20.34
N SER A 35 -50.77 -9.47 -20.25
CA SER A 35 -50.27 -8.43 -19.34
C SER A 35 -50.45 -8.79 -17.86
N ASP A 36 -51.48 -9.58 -17.52
CA ASP A 36 -51.77 -9.95 -16.13
C ASP A 36 -50.70 -10.90 -15.57
N VAL A 37 -50.15 -11.75 -16.43
CA VAL A 37 -49.02 -12.65 -16.12
C VAL A 37 -47.73 -11.85 -15.88
N LEU A 38 -47.57 -10.71 -16.57
CA LEU A 38 -46.37 -9.88 -16.50
C LEU A 38 -46.41 -8.90 -15.32
N ALA A 39 -47.58 -8.33 -14.99
CA ALA A 39 -47.69 -7.21 -14.05
C ALA A 39 -47.05 -7.49 -12.68
N GLY A 40 -47.36 -8.64 -12.06
CA GLY A 40 -46.80 -9.00 -10.74
C GLY A 40 -45.29 -9.24 -10.78
N ASN A 41 -44.78 -9.85 -11.84
CA ASN A 41 -43.35 -10.13 -12.00
C ASN A 41 -42.53 -8.86 -12.29
N LYS A 42 -43.07 -7.94 -13.11
CA LYS A 42 -42.43 -6.64 -13.37
C LYS A 42 -42.25 -5.83 -12.08
N THR A 43 -43.31 -5.69 -11.28
CA THR A 43 -43.24 -4.93 -10.02
C THR A 43 -42.27 -5.57 -9.02
N ALA A 44 -42.28 -6.89 -8.88
CA ALA A 44 -41.38 -7.59 -7.97
C ALA A 44 -39.90 -7.45 -8.40
N ALA A 45 -39.61 -7.58 -9.70
CA ALA A 45 -38.26 -7.42 -10.24
C ALA A 45 -37.75 -5.98 -10.06
N SER A 46 -38.59 -4.98 -10.38
CA SER A 46 -38.31 -3.56 -10.20
C SER A 46 -37.91 -3.23 -8.75
N GLN A 47 -38.73 -3.66 -7.78
CA GLN A 47 -38.44 -3.45 -6.35
C GLN A 47 -37.13 -4.10 -5.91
N LYS A 48 -36.88 -5.34 -6.33
CA LYS A 48 -35.62 -6.03 -6.01
C LYS A 48 -34.42 -5.33 -6.64
N MET A 49 -34.58 -4.79 -7.85
CA MET A 49 -33.51 -4.08 -8.54
C MET A 49 -33.10 -2.83 -7.78
N THR A 50 -34.07 -2.01 -7.36
CA THR A 50 -33.81 -0.84 -6.50
C THR A 50 -33.12 -1.23 -5.19
N VAL A 51 -33.49 -2.35 -4.56
CA VAL A 51 -32.84 -2.81 -3.33
C VAL A 51 -31.39 -3.27 -3.57
N LEU A 52 -31.13 -3.96 -4.67
CA LEU A 52 -29.82 -4.55 -4.96
C LEU A 52 -28.83 -3.50 -5.51
N LEU A 53 -29.30 -2.62 -6.40
CA LEU A 53 -28.47 -1.72 -7.19
C LEU A 53 -28.71 -0.24 -6.89
N GLY A 54 -29.70 0.11 -6.07
CA GLY A 54 -30.13 1.51 -5.86
C GLY A 54 -31.06 2.05 -6.96
N GLU A 55 -31.04 1.43 -8.14
CA GLU A 55 -31.75 1.87 -9.34
C GLU A 55 -32.54 0.72 -9.96
N ASP A 56 -33.62 1.03 -10.67
CA ASP A 56 -34.35 0.03 -11.46
C ASP A 56 -33.87 0.00 -12.92
N ILE A 57 -32.92 -0.89 -13.21
CA ILE A 57 -32.40 -1.07 -14.56
C ILE A 57 -33.35 -1.86 -15.48
N THR A 58 -34.43 -2.47 -14.96
CA THR A 58 -35.31 -3.36 -15.74
C THR A 58 -36.28 -2.61 -16.65
N GLN A 59 -36.44 -1.30 -16.47
CA GLN A 59 -37.33 -0.49 -17.28
C GLN A 59 -36.67 -0.10 -18.62
N ALA A 60 -37.32 -0.50 -19.71
CA ALA A 60 -36.91 -0.13 -21.05
C ALA A 60 -37.36 1.30 -21.40
N ASN A 61 -36.64 1.95 -22.31
CA ASN A 61 -37.12 3.18 -22.93
C ASN A 61 -38.09 2.84 -24.07
N LEU A 62 -39.40 3.00 -23.81
CA LEU A 62 -40.46 2.67 -24.77
C LEU A 62 -40.49 3.57 -26.02
N VAL A 63 -39.66 4.62 -26.08
CA VAL A 63 -39.54 5.53 -27.22
C VAL A 63 -38.51 5.03 -28.24
N THR A 64 -37.54 4.19 -27.84
CA THR A 64 -36.44 3.72 -28.70
C THR A 64 -36.67 2.27 -29.14
N THR A 65 -36.79 2.05 -30.45
CA THR A 65 -36.97 0.72 -31.07
C THR A 65 -35.67 0.04 -31.49
N VAL A 66 -34.51 0.58 -31.07
CA VAL A 66 -33.20 0.07 -31.49
C VAL A 66 -32.86 -1.16 -30.65
N VAL A 67 -32.77 -2.32 -31.30
CA VAL A 67 -32.27 -3.57 -30.72
C VAL A 67 -30.80 -3.35 -30.34
N PRO A 68 -30.36 -3.73 -29.13
CA PRO A 68 -29.01 -3.46 -28.68
C PRO A 68 -28.04 -4.33 -29.47
N GLU A 69 -26.88 -3.79 -29.77
CA GLU A 69 -25.79 -4.54 -30.40
C GLU A 69 -24.54 -4.43 -29.54
N LYS A 70 -23.59 -5.34 -29.76
CA LYS A 70 -22.33 -5.41 -29.00
C LYS A 70 -21.61 -4.05 -28.89
N ASN A 71 -21.70 -3.20 -29.91
CA ASN A 71 -21.04 -1.88 -29.97
C ASN A 71 -21.98 -0.71 -29.59
N ASN A 72 -23.25 -0.99 -29.35
CA ASN A 72 -24.25 -0.01 -28.94
C ASN A 72 -25.19 -0.69 -27.92
N PRO A 73 -24.68 -1.00 -26.71
CA PRO A 73 -25.50 -1.62 -25.68
C PRO A 73 -26.62 -0.66 -25.26
N PHE A 74 -27.71 -1.19 -24.71
CA PHE A 74 -28.76 -0.34 -24.14
C PHE A 74 -28.18 0.60 -23.09
N VAL A 75 -28.52 1.88 -23.19
CA VAL A 75 -28.13 2.91 -22.23
C VAL A 75 -29.40 3.54 -21.67
N THR A 76 -29.71 3.23 -20.42
CA THR A 76 -30.73 3.93 -19.63
C THR A 76 -30.03 4.77 -18.56
N GLU A 77 -30.69 5.83 -18.09
CA GLU A 77 -30.15 6.67 -17.01
C GLU A 77 -29.85 5.84 -15.76
N ALA A 78 -30.75 4.92 -15.40
CA ALA A 78 -30.57 3.96 -14.31
C ALA A 78 -29.30 3.11 -14.51
N LEU A 79 -29.06 2.59 -15.71
CA LEU A 79 -27.88 1.77 -15.97
C LEU A 79 -26.58 2.59 -15.92
N VAL A 80 -26.61 3.84 -16.40
CA VAL A 80 -25.46 4.77 -16.30
C VAL A 80 -25.16 5.10 -14.85
N SER A 81 -26.19 5.34 -14.03
CA SER A 81 -26.07 5.59 -12.60
C SER A 81 -25.34 4.43 -11.90
N VAL A 82 -25.84 3.19 -12.07
CA VAL A 82 -25.20 1.99 -11.53
C VAL A 82 -23.77 1.81 -12.05
N ALA A 83 -23.54 2.03 -13.34
CA ALA A 83 -22.20 1.90 -13.93
C ALA A 83 -21.19 2.89 -13.34
N ASN A 84 -21.61 4.13 -13.07
CA ASN A 84 -20.77 5.14 -12.44
C ASN A 84 -20.40 4.75 -11.00
N ASP A 85 -21.35 4.22 -10.24
CA ASP A 85 -21.12 3.79 -8.86
C ASP A 85 -20.11 2.66 -8.78
N VAL A 86 -20.15 1.70 -9.72
CA VAL A 86 -19.26 0.54 -9.74
C VAL A 86 -17.97 0.73 -10.55
N SER A 87 -17.82 1.91 -11.17
CA SER A 87 -16.73 2.22 -12.09
C SER A 87 -15.35 2.12 -11.40
N PRO A 88 -14.33 1.59 -12.12
CA PRO A 88 -12.93 1.62 -11.65
C PRO A 88 -12.36 3.01 -11.42
N ASN A 89 -12.94 4.03 -12.05
CA ASN A 89 -12.57 5.44 -11.83
C ASN A 89 -13.54 6.14 -10.87
N GLY A 90 -14.55 5.42 -10.38
CA GLY A 90 -15.61 5.91 -9.52
C GLY A 90 -15.28 5.76 -8.03
N PRO A 91 -16.32 5.71 -7.18
CA PRO A 91 -16.14 5.60 -5.74
C PRO A 91 -15.78 4.18 -5.27
N LEU A 92 -16.18 3.14 -6.00
CA LEU A 92 -16.07 1.74 -5.55
C LEU A 92 -14.65 1.29 -5.17
N PRO A 93 -13.57 1.60 -5.91
CA PRO A 93 -12.21 1.19 -5.53
C PRO A 93 -11.71 1.79 -4.21
N LYS A 94 -12.37 2.85 -3.72
CA LYS A 94 -12.02 3.50 -2.45
C LYS A 94 -12.63 2.79 -1.24
N GLN A 95 -13.66 1.97 -1.46
CA GLN A 95 -14.34 1.17 -0.43
C GLN A 95 -13.44 0.02 0.06
N SER A 96 -13.90 -0.71 1.08
CA SER A 96 -13.26 -1.92 1.56
C SER A 96 -13.48 -3.10 0.60
N LEU A 97 -12.57 -4.09 0.62
CA LEU A 97 -12.71 -5.31 -0.19
C LEU A 97 -14.02 -6.07 0.10
N ALA A 98 -14.53 -5.99 1.33
CA ALA A 98 -15.79 -6.62 1.73
C ALA A 98 -17.00 -5.92 1.08
N GLU A 99 -17.01 -4.58 1.07
CA GLU A 99 -18.06 -3.80 0.42
C GLU A 99 -18.06 -4.03 -1.10
N ILE A 100 -16.89 -4.07 -1.74
CA ILE A 100 -16.78 -4.35 -3.18
C ILE A 100 -17.31 -5.75 -3.50
N LYS A 101 -16.99 -6.76 -2.68
CA LYS A 101 -17.55 -8.12 -2.82
C LYS A 101 -19.08 -8.15 -2.64
N GLN A 102 -19.62 -7.37 -1.72
CA GLN A 102 -21.05 -7.26 -1.53
C GLN A 102 -21.75 -6.64 -2.75
N VAL A 103 -21.16 -5.58 -3.33
CA VAL A 103 -21.65 -4.96 -4.56
C VAL A 103 -21.64 -5.97 -5.72
N ARG A 104 -20.55 -6.74 -5.87
CA ARG A 104 -20.46 -7.82 -6.87
C ARG A 104 -21.60 -8.82 -6.72
N ALA A 105 -21.83 -9.31 -5.50
CA ALA A 105 -22.88 -10.27 -5.21
C ALA A 105 -24.29 -9.70 -5.44
N ASN A 106 -24.50 -8.40 -5.20
CA ASN A 106 -25.76 -7.73 -5.51
C ASN A 106 -26.02 -7.69 -7.02
N ILE A 107 -24.99 -7.41 -7.82
CA ILE A 107 -25.09 -7.42 -9.29
C ILE A 107 -25.36 -8.83 -9.82
N GLU A 108 -24.74 -9.87 -9.25
CA GLU A 108 -25.06 -11.27 -9.61
C GLU A 108 -26.52 -11.61 -9.30
N LYS A 109 -27.02 -11.24 -8.13
CA LYS A 109 -28.44 -11.43 -7.76
C LYS A 109 -29.37 -10.65 -8.67
N ALA A 110 -29.00 -9.42 -9.03
CA ALA A 110 -29.75 -8.62 -9.98
C ALA A 110 -29.83 -9.33 -11.34
N GLY A 111 -28.72 -9.92 -11.81
CA GLY A 111 -28.72 -10.71 -13.03
C GLY A 111 -29.65 -11.91 -13.01
N VAL A 112 -29.72 -12.63 -11.88
CA VAL A 112 -30.68 -13.72 -11.69
C VAL A 112 -32.13 -13.23 -11.78
N GLU A 113 -32.45 -12.06 -11.21
CA GLU A 113 -33.81 -11.50 -11.28
C GLU A 113 -34.17 -10.98 -12.69
N VAL A 114 -33.21 -10.42 -13.43
CA VAL A 114 -33.39 -10.08 -14.85
C VAL A 114 -33.72 -11.33 -15.67
N SER A 115 -32.95 -12.41 -15.52
CA SER A 115 -33.20 -13.65 -16.26
C SER A 115 -34.53 -14.31 -15.90
N LYS A 116 -34.98 -14.24 -14.64
CA LYS A 116 -36.33 -14.70 -14.25
C LYS A 116 -37.43 -13.89 -14.91
N LEU A 117 -37.28 -12.55 -14.94
CA LEU A 117 -38.25 -11.69 -15.59
C LEU A 117 -38.27 -11.96 -17.10
N GLN A 118 -37.12 -12.06 -17.75
CA GLN A 118 -36.99 -12.44 -19.16
C GLN A 118 -37.74 -13.74 -19.46
N GLY A 119 -37.52 -14.81 -18.68
CA GLY A 119 -38.24 -16.08 -18.87
C GLY A 119 -39.75 -15.95 -18.69
N THR A 120 -40.22 -15.03 -17.84
CA THR A 120 -41.67 -14.75 -17.70
C THR A 120 -42.23 -14.13 -18.98
N TYR A 121 -41.48 -13.25 -19.65
CA TYR A 121 -41.86 -12.71 -20.96
C TYR A 121 -41.86 -13.79 -22.05
N GLU A 122 -40.88 -14.71 -22.06
CA GLU A 122 -40.86 -15.83 -23.00
C GLU A 122 -42.12 -16.69 -22.90
N VAL A 123 -42.51 -17.05 -21.67
CA VAL A 123 -43.74 -17.82 -21.41
C VAL A 123 -44.98 -17.05 -21.89
N ALA A 124 -45.03 -15.73 -21.68
CA ALA A 124 -46.14 -14.90 -22.16
C ALA A 124 -46.20 -14.85 -23.70
N PHE A 125 -45.06 -14.79 -24.39
CA PHE A 125 -45.02 -14.82 -25.86
C PHE A 125 -45.37 -16.19 -26.45
N VAL A 126 -44.91 -17.29 -25.85
CA VAL A 126 -45.34 -18.63 -26.25
C VAL A 126 -46.85 -18.77 -26.08
N SER A 127 -47.39 -18.34 -24.94
CA SER A 127 -48.83 -18.36 -24.67
C SER A 127 -49.64 -17.49 -25.65
N LEU A 128 -49.07 -16.37 -26.12
CA LEU A 128 -49.65 -15.53 -27.16
C LEU A 128 -49.70 -16.26 -28.51
N ILE A 129 -48.61 -16.92 -28.91
CA ILE A 129 -48.50 -17.67 -30.17
C ILE A 129 -49.48 -18.85 -30.19
N ASP A 130 -49.60 -19.57 -29.07
CA ASP A 130 -50.48 -20.73 -28.93
C ASP A 130 -51.97 -20.34 -28.75
N GLY A 131 -52.27 -19.03 -28.63
CA GLY A 131 -53.63 -18.52 -28.48
C GLY A 131 -54.22 -18.69 -27.08
N HIS A 132 -53.39 -18.94 -26.06
CA HIS A 132 -53.79 -19.06 -24.66
C HIS A 132 -54.01 -17.72 -23.95
N CYS A 133 -53.40 -16.64 -24.45
CA CYS A 133 -53.64 -15.27 -23.99
C CYS A 133 -53.57 -14.28 -25.15
N GLN A 134 -54.02 -13.05 -24.92
CA GLN A 134 -53.86 -11.93 -25.86
C GLN A 134 -53.40 -10.66 -25.15
N PHE A 135 -52.68 -9.78 -25.84
CA PHE A 135 -52.51 -8.41 -25.38
C PHE A 135 -53.73 -7.57 -25.81
N SER A 136 -54.12 -6.61 -24.97
CA SER A 136 -55.32 -5.78 -25.20
C SER A 136 -55.23 -4.90 -26.46
N THR A 137 -54.02 -4.56 -26.90
CA THR A 137 -53.78 -3.79 -28.13
C THR A 137 -52.45 -4.22 -28.77
N ASN A 138 -52.30 -3.95 -30.07
CA ASN A 138 -51.02 -4.14 -30.76
C ASN A 138 -49.88 -3.33 -30.12
N ASN A 139 -50.20 -2.15 -29.55
CA ASN A 139 -49.20 -1.33 -28.87
C ASN A 139 -48.65 -2.03 -27.62
N MET A 140 -49.51 -2.70 -26.85
CA MET A 140 -49.10 -3.47 -25.68
C MET A 140 -48.23 -4.67 -26.06
N THR A 141 -48.52 -5.34 -27.18
CA THR A 141 -47.64 -6.38 -27.74
C THR A 141 -46.26 -5.81 -28.09
N THR A 142 -46.20 -4.65 -28.74
CA THR A 142 -44.94 -3.99 -29.11
C THR A 142 -44.13 -3.58 -27.88
N HIS A 143 -44.77 -2.96 -26.87
CA HIS A 143 -44.09 -2.60 -25.62
C HIS A 143 -43.54 -3.83 -24.90
N ALA A 144 -44.31 -4.92 -24.85
CA ALA A 144 -43.82 -6.16 -24.25
C ALA A 144 -42.59 -6.71 -24.97
N LYS A 145 -42.51 -6.56 -26.31
CA LYS A 145 -41.34 -6.97 -27.10
C LYS A 145 -40.12 -6.10 -26.80
N ILE A 146 -40.31 -4.78 -26.70
CA ILE A 146 -39.24 -3.84 -26.34
C ILE A 146 -38.68 -4.18 -24.96
N ASP A 147 -39.56 -4.41 -23.97
CA ASP A 147 -39.12 -4.80 -22.63
C ASP A 147 -38.34 -6.13 -22.64
N PHE A 148 -38.79 -7.12 -23.41
CA PHE A 148 -38.09 -8.40 -23.51
C PHE A 148 -36.69 -8.25 -24.12
N ASP A 149 -36.57 -7.48 -25.20
CA ASP A 149 -35.28 -7.22 -25.85
C ASP A 149 -34.34 -6.45 -24.91
N HIS A 150 -34.88 -5.51 -24.12
CA HIS A 150 -34.14 -4.81 -23.07
C HIS A 150 -33.57 -5.77 -22.04
N LEU A 151 -34.38 -6.70 -21.52
CA LEU A 151 -33.94 -7.69 -20.54
C LEU A 151 -32.88 -8.64 -21.13
N GLU A 152 -33.06 -9.08 -22.39
CA GLU A 152 -32.05 -9.88 -23.10
C GLU A 152 -30.72 -9.11 -23.21
N GLY A 153 -30.77 -7.82 -23.56
CA GLY A 153 -29.59 -6.95 -23.63
C GLY A 153 -28.91 -6.76 -22.27
N LEU A 154 -29.68 -6.60 -21.19
CA LEU A 154 -29.15 -6.52 -19.83
C LEU A 154 -28.41 -7.80 -19.45
N SER A 155 -29.05 -8.96 -19.65
CA SER A 155 -28.46 -10.26 -19.30
C SER A 155 -27.24 -10.59 -20.16
N ALA A 156 -27.26 -10.29 -21.46
CA ALA A 156 -26.19 -10.63 -22.37
C ALA A 156 -24.97 -9.71 -22.27
N TYR A 157 -25.19 -8.41 -22.00
CA TYR A 157 -24.13 -7.39 -22.13
C TYR A 157 -23.94 -6.55 -20.87
N SER A 158 -25.00 -5.93 -20.36
CA SER A 158 -24.86 -4.90 -19.31
C SER A 158 -24.45 -5.48 -17.96
N ILE A 159 -25.08 -6.56 -17.50
CA ILE A 159 -24.74 -7.21 -16.23
C ILE A 159 -23.29 -7.75 -16.25
N PRO A 160 -22.84 -8.49 -17.28
CA PRO A 160 -21.44 -8.88 -17.41
C PRO A 160 -20.47 -7.69 -17.40
N ALA A 161 -20.82 -6.58 -18.06
CA ALA A 161 -19.99 -5.38 -18.07
C ALA A 161 -19.87 -4.74 -16.68
N LEU A 162 -20.98 -4.65 -15.94
CA LEU A 162 -20.98 -4.16 -14.54
C LEU A 162 -20.11 -5.06 -13.65
N LEU A 163 -20.21 -6.38 -13.77
CA LEU A 163 -19.37 -7.32 -13.02
C LEU A 163 -17.88 -7.12 -13.35
N ALA A 164 -17.53 -6.95 -14.62
CA ALA A 164 -16.15 -6.68 -15.02
C ALA A 164 -15.62 -5.34 -14.47
N MET A 165 -16.46 -4.32 -14.37
CA MET A 165 -16.11 -3.05 -13.72
C MET A 165 -15.85 -3.26 -12.22
N VAL A 166 -16.70 -4.03 -11.52
CA VAL A 166 -16.51 -4.36 -10.11
C VAL A 166 -15.22 -5.16 -9.90
N ASP A 167 -14.94 -6.15 -10.74
CA ASP A 167 -13.73 -6.98 -10.64
C ASP A 167 -12.47 -6.13 -10.81
N LYS A 168 -12.49 -5.16 -11.74
CA LYS A 168 -11.38 -4.20 -11.90
C LYS A 168 -11.27 -3.24 -10.71
N SER A 169 -12.38 -2.75 -10.18
CA SER A 169 -12.42 -1.93 -8.96
C SER A 169 -11.85 -2.67 -7.75
N TYR A 170 -12.12 -3.97 -7.64
CA TYR A 170 -11.59 -4.84 -6.61
C TYR A 170 -10.07 -4.97 -6.70
N ALA A 171 -9.54 -5.26 -7.89
CA ALA A 171 -8.09 -5.34 -8.11
C ALA A 171 -7.38 -4.02 -7.78
N MET A 172 -7.98 -2.87 -8.13
CA MET A 172 -7.44 -1.56 -7.77
C MET A 172 -7.44 -1.32 -6.25
N ALA A 173 -8.48 -1.78 -5.55
CA ALA A 173 -8.53 -1.69 -4.10
C ALA A 173 -7.46 -2.57 -3.42
N GLU A 174 -7.21 -3.78 -3.93
CA GLU A 174 -6.13 -4.65 -3.44
C GLU A 174 -4.75 -4.00 -3.60
N THR A 175 -4.45 -3.45 -4.78
CA THR A 175 -3.18 -2.75 -5.02
C THR A 175 -3.00 -1.57 -4.06
N ARG A 176 -4.03 -0.73 -3.89
CA ARG A 176 -3.99 0.41 -2.96
C ARG A 176 -3.69 -0.02 -1.52
N ILE A 177 -4.33 -1.09 -1.05
CA ILE A 177 -4.13 -1.60 0.32
C ILE A 177 -2.70 -2.10 0.49
N ALA A 178 -2.18 -2.86 -0.48
CA ALA A 178 -0.81 -3.34 -0.44
C ALA A 178 0.23 -2.20 -0.48
N GLU A 179 -0.01 -1.16 -1.28
CA GLU A 179 0.84 0.05 -1.33
C GLU A 179 0.85 0.80 0.01
N GLU A 180 -0.32 0.92 0.66
CA GLU A 180 -0.44 1.58 1.96
C GLU A 180 0.28 0.78 3.06
N GLU A 181 0.10 -0.54 3.10
CA GLU A 181 0.80 -1.42 4.05
C GLU A 181 2.32 -1.35 3.86
N ALA A 182 2.79 -1.36 2.61
CA ALA A 182 4.21 -1.21 2.30
C ALA A 182 4.75 0.15 2.75
N ARG A 183 3.98 1.23 2.56
CA ARG A 183 4.35 2.57 3.01
C ARG A 183 4.45 2.66 4.53
N ILE A 184 3.48 2.10 5.27
CA ILE A 184 3.50 2.07 6.73
C ILE A 184 4.72 1.28 7.23
N ALA A 185 5.01 0.14 6.62
CA ALA A 185 6.18 -0.67 6.97
C ALA A 185 7.51 0.06 6.71
N GLU A 186 7.62 0.83 5.62
CA GLU A 186 8.79 1.67 5.35
C GLU A 186 8.96 2.76 6.41
N VAL A 187 7.88 3.45 6.78
CA VAL A 187 7.92 4.50 7.80
C VAL A 187 8.38 3.96 9.15
N GLU A 188 7.90 2.77 9.57
CA GLU A 188 8.33 2.19 10.84
C GLU A 188 9.78 1.69 10.78
N ARG A 189 10.24 1.16 9.64
CA ARG A 189 11.66 0.81 9.42
C ARG A 189 12.56 2.03 9.51
N GLU A 190 12.17 3.15 8.91
CA GLU A 190 12.93 4.39 8.98
C GLU A 190 12.96 4.94 10.42
N LYS A 191 11.84 4.92 11.13
CA LYS A 191 11.79 5.34 12.54
C LYS A 191 12.71 4.48 13.43
N GLN A 192 12.75 3.17 13.19
CA GLN A 192 13.65 2.27 13.89
C GLN A 192 15.12 2.58 13.57
N ARG A 193 15.45 2.81 12.29
CA ARG A 193 16.80 3.25 11.85
C ARG A 193 17.22 4.56 12.53
N GLN A 194 16.32 5.54 12.60
CA GLN A 194 16.60 6.81 13.28
C GLN A 194 16.84 6.61 14.80
N LYS A 195 16.10 5.71 15.44
CA LYS A 195 16.30 5.37 16.86
C LYS A 195 17.65 4.67 17.10
N GLU A 196 18.04 3.76 16.20
CA GLU A 196 19.35 3.09 16.25
C GLU A 196 20.48 4.10 16.08
N LEU A 197 20.39 5.00 15.10
CA LEU A 197 21.35 6.08 14.91
C LEU A 197 21.44 7.00 16.13
N ALA A 198 20.32 7.40 16.73
CA ALA A 198 20.31 8.23 17.93
C ALA A 198 20.94 7.53 19.15
N THR A 199 20.67 6.23 19.32
CA THR A 199 21.27 5.42 20.40
C THR A 199 22.77 5.27 20.20
N ALA A 200 23.20 5.02 18.97
CA ALA A 200 24.61 4.88 18.65
C ALA A 200 25.36 6.22 18.80
N ALA A 201 24.77 7.35 18.38
CA ALA A 201 25.33 8.68 18.61
C ALA A 201 25.46 9.02 20.11
N ALA A 202 24.50 8.58 20.94
CA ALA A 202 24.60 8.70 22.39
C ALA A 202 25.74 7.84 22.98
N ALA A 203 25.96 6.64 22.44
CA ALA A 203 27.04 5.74 22.87
C ALA A 203 28.44 6.23 22.47
N ALA A 204 28.55 7.04 21.41
CA ALA A 204 29.78 7.67 20.95
C ALA A 204 30.15 8.96 21.74
N ARG A 205 29.55 9.11 22.93
CA ARG A 205 29.78 10.21 23.86
C ARG A 205 29.83 9.68 25.30
N TYR A 206 30.71 10.24 26.10
CA TYR A 206 30.70 10.14 27.57
C TYR A 206 30.53 11.54 28.18
N GLN A 207 29.73 11.67 29.23
CA GLN A 207 29.61 12.91 29.98
C GLN A 207 29.42 12.62 31.48
N ASP A 208 30.21 13.29 32.31
CA ASP A 208 29.97 13.43 33.75
C ASP A 208 29.87 14.92 34.15
N ALA A 209 30.04 15.21 35.44
CA ALA A 209 29.95 16.58 35.96
C ALA A 209 31.08 17.51 35.49
N ASN A 210 32.26 16.97 35.14
CA ASN A 210 33.48 17.73 34.89
C ASN A 210 34.05 17.52 33.48
N VAL A 211 33.67 16.44 32.79
CA VAL A 211 34.25 16.05 31.50
C VAL A 211 33.17 15.62 30.52
N LEU A 212 33.32 16.06 29.28
CA LEU A 212 32.59 15.56 28.13
C LEU A 212 33.59 15.05 27.09
N VAL A 213 33.43 13.80 26.68
CA VAL A 213 34.20 13.18 25.59
C VAL A 213 33.26 12.82 24.45
N LYS A 214 33.60 13.19 23.22
CA LYS A 214 32.85 12.81 22.01
C LYS A 214 33.80 12.23 20.97
N VAL A 215 33.43 11.13 20.32
CA VAL A 215 34.13 10.72 19.09
C VAL A 215 33.63 11.60 17.95
N GLU A 216 34.55 12.20 17.21
CA GLU A 216 34.29 13.22 16.18
C GLU A 216 34.41 12.69 14.75
N LYS A 217 35.28 11.68 14.56
CA LYS A 217 35.51 11.06 13.27
C LYS A 217 36.22 9.72 13.44
N PHE A 218 35.83 8.73 12.64
CA PHE A 218 36.61 7.52 12.42
C PHE A 218 36.61 7.19 10.93
N ASP A 219 37.79 7.02 10.34
CA ASP A 219 37.97 6.74 8.90
C ASP A 219 38.52 5.34 8.60
N GLY A 220 38.39 4.41 9.55
CA GLY A 220 38.91 3.04 9.44
C GLY A 220 40.37 2.89 9.91
N SER A 221 41.12 4.00 9.95
CA SER A 221 42.52 4.02 10.41
C SER A 221 42.78 5.02 11.54
N ASN A 222 42.03 6.13 11.61
CA ASN A 222 42.25 7.17 12.61
C ASN A 222 40.97 7.48 13.38
N VAL A 223 41.04 7.48 14.70
CA VAL A 223 39.98 7.91 15.59
C VAL A 223 40.29 9.33 16.05
N THR A 224 39.41 10.28 15.75
CA THR A 224 39.45 11.63 16.28
C THR A 224 38.38 11.76 17.35
N PHE A 225 38.74 12.29 18.53
CA PHE A 225 37.82 12.55 19.62
C PHE A 225 38.07 13.92 20.23
N SER A 226 37.06 14.51 20.84
CA SER A 226 37.13 15.78 21.57
C SER A 226 36.97 15.55 23.07
N VAL A 227 37.64 16.39 23.85
CA VAL A 227 37.51 16.46 25.31
C VAL A 227 37.19 17.90 25.68
N THR A 228 36.08 18.08 26.40
CA THR A 228 35.65 19.37 26.94
C THR A 228 35.75 19.34 28.47
N ASN A 229 36.36 20.36 29.05
CA ASN A 229 36.34 20.58 30.49
C ASN A 229 35.02 21.29 30.87
N LEU A 230 34.12 20.59 31.55
CA LEU A 230 32.83 21.10 32.04
C LEU A 230 32.92 21.68 33.46
N ALA A 231 34.06 21.56 34.13
CA ALA A 231 34.23 22.11 35.47
C ALA A 231 34.12 23.64 35.45
N THR A 232 33.66 24.22 36.55
CA THR A 232 33.57 25.69 36.71
C THR A 232 34.92 26.33 37.05
N GLU A 233 35.83 25.57 37.65
CA GLU A 233 37.17 26.01 38.07
C GLU A 233 38.17 24.84 37.92
N GLY A 234 39.45 25.16 37.68
CA GLY A 234 40.54 24.19 37.57
C GLY A 234 40.77 23.66 36.16
N ASP A 235 42.04 23.59 35.77
CA ASP A 235 42.42 23.05 34.47
C ASP A 235 42.39 21.52 34.48
N LEU A 236 41.82 20.93 33.44
CA LEU A 236 41.87 19.50 33.18
C LEU A 236 43.22 19.18 32.53
N GLN A 237 43.96 18.22 33.06
CA GLN A 237 45.26 17.81 32.53
C GLN A 237 45.16 16.36 32.02
N PRO A 238 44.91 16.16 30.72
CA PRO A 238 44.79 14.80 30.18
C PRO A 238 46.11 14.04 30.28
N SER A 239 46.06 12.81 30.82
CA SER A 239 47.21 11.93 30.98
C SER A 239 47.20 10.82 29.92
N PHE A 240 47.25 11.19 28.65
CA PHE A 240 47.15 10.23 27.54
C PHE A 240 48.44 9.46 27.23
N ASN A 241 49.54 9.81 27.89
CA ASN A 241 50.90 9.37 27.56
C ASN A 241 51.30 9.83 26.14
N THR A 242 51.64 11.11 26.02
CA THR A 242 52.14 11.70 24.78
C THR A 242 53.54 11.15 24.46
N PHE A 243 53.86 11.05 23.16
CA PHE A 243 55.08 10.44 22.62
C PHE A 243 56.35 10.67 23.46
N ARG A 244 57.07 9.60 23.78
CA ARG A 244 58.49 9.66 24.17
C ARG A 244 59.29 8.77 23.23
N ALA A 245 60.03 9.40 22.32
CA ALA A 245 61.09 8.73 21.58
C ALA A 245 62.35 8.71 22.46
N TYR A 246 63.02 7.57 22.56
CA TYR A 246 64.35 7.49 23.15
C TYR A 246 65.30 6.77 22.21
N GLN A 247 66.49 7.32 22.14
CA GLN A 247 67.59 6.78 21.36
C GLN A 247 68.29 5.71 22.19
N THR A 248 68.39 4.49 21.68
CA THR A 248 69.14 3.41 22.34
C THR A 248 70.63 3.73 22.34
N ASP A 249 71.40 3.00 23.15
CA ASP A 249 72.87 3.04 23.17
C ASP A 249 73.51 2.68 21.81
N LYS A 250 72.71 2.17 20.85
CA LYS A 250 73.10 1.86 19.46
C LYS A 250 72.64 2.91 18.44
N GLY A 251 72.00 4.00 18.89
CA GLY A 251 71.52 5.08 18.03
C GLY A 251 70.14 4.86 17.42
N GLU A 252 69.44 3.76 17.74
CA GLU A 252 68.11 3.46 17.22
C GLU A 252 67.06 4.26 17.98
N LEU A 253 66.18 4.95 17.24
CA LEU A 253 65.00 5.60 17.83
C LEU A 253 63.95 4.51 18.11
N ILE A 254 63.71 4.23 19.39
CA ILE A 254 62.61 3.35 19.80
C ILE A 254 61.43 4.24 20.20
N TYR A 255 60.30 4.02 19.54
CA TYR A 255 59.01 4.58 19.91
C TYR A 255 58.32 3.58 20.83
N LYS A 256 58.17 3.92 22.12
CA LYS A 256 57.34 3.13 23.04
C LYS A 256 56.11 3.96 23.36
N SER A 257 55.14 3.90 22.45
CA SER A 257 53.82 4.50 22.65
C SER A 257 52.91 3.48 23.33
N GLU A 258 53.07 3.30 24.64
CA GLU A 258 51.98 2.69 25.41
C GLU A 258 50.97 3.81 25.68
N SER A 259 50.04 3.98 24.73
CA SER A 259 48.83 4.78 24.93
C SER A 259 48.11 4.21 26.17
N LEU A 260 47.73 5.08 27.10
CA LEU A 260 46.88 4.65 28.22
C LEU A 260 45.44 4.39 27.78
N LEU A 261 45.05 4.85 26.58
CA LEU A 261 43.77 4.49 25.98
C LEU A 261 43.91 3.21 25.16
N SER A 262 42.99 2.26 25.39
CA SER A 262 42.79 1.07 24.56
C SER A 262 41.66 1.28 23.57
N LEU A 263 41.79 0.67 22.39
CA LEU A 263 40.71 0.54 21.43
C LEU A 263 40.36 -0.95 21.34
N VAL A 264 39.11 -1.30 21.58
CA VAL A 264 38.63 -2.69 21.50
C VAL A 264 37.56 -2.85 20.44
N ASP A 265 37.50 -4.01 19.81
CA ASP A 265 36.41 -4.37 18.90
C ASP A 265 35.15 -4.85 19.67
N GLY A 266 34.06 -5.11 18.93
CA GLY A 266 32.80 -5.62 19.51
C GLY A 266 32.89 -7.01 20.15
N GLU A 267 33.99 -7.74 19.94
CA GLU A 267 34.27 -9.04 20.57
C GLU A 267 35.16 -8.88 21.83
N GLY A 268 35.64 -7.66 22.11
CA GLY A 268 36.53 -7.35 23.23
C GLY A 268 38.01 -7.57 22.93
N ASN A 269 38.39 -7.77 21.65
CA ASN A 269 39.79 -7.88 21.26
C ASN A 269 40.41 -6.48 21.19
N GLY A 270 41.57 -6.31 21.85
CA GLY A 270 42.34 -5.08 21.79
C GLY A 270 42.99 -4.87 20.42
N LEU A 271 42.83 -3.68 19.86
CA LEU A 271 43.49 -3.21 18.65
C LEU A 271 44.73 -2.41 19.02
N ALA A 272 45.83 -2.67 18.32
CA ALA A 272 47.07 -1.91 18.50
C ALA A 272 46.89 -0.47 17.99
N THR A 273 47.19 0.51 18.86
CA THR A 273 47.08 1.94 18.56
C THR A 273 48.45 2.63 18.61
N ILE A 274 48.62 3.64 17.76
CA ILE A 274 49.84 4.43 17.63
C ILE A 274 49.61 5.79 18.31
N GLY A 275 49.93 5.86 19.60
CA GLY A 275 50.00 7.12 20.36
C GLY A 275 48.74 7.99 20.33
N ILE A 276 48.81 9.14 20.99
CA ILE A 276 47.76 10.15 20.98
C ILE A 276 48.41 11.51 20.74
N ALA A 277 47.88 12.27 19.79
CA ALA A 277 48.31 13.63 19.47
C ALA A 277 47.14 14.61 19.61
N GLU A 278 47.43 15.82 20.11
CA GLU A 278 46.48 16.93 20.08
C GLU A 278 46.42 17.53 18.67
N LEU A 279 45.21 17.85 18.20
CA LEU A 279 44.96 18.57 16.96
C LEU A 279 44.74 20.05 17.29
N GLY A 280 45.78 20.87 17.11
CA GLY A 280 45.73 22.30 17.40
C GLY A 280 46.84 23.12 16.71
N PRO A 281 46.70 24.46 16.64
CA PRO A 281 47.64 25.34 15.94
C PRO A 281 48.98 25.55 16.68
N GLU A 282 49.06 25.24 17.98
CA GLU A 282 50.27 25.41 18.79
C GLU A 282 50.56 24.14 19.60
N GLY A 283 51.70 23.49 19.34
CA GLY A 283 52.18 22.37 20.14
C GLY A 283 52.77 22.88 21.46
N ASN A 284 51.92 23.09 22.46
CA ASN A 284 52.37 23.47 23.80
C ASN A 284 52.92 22.24 24.54
N SER A 285 53.98 22.42 25.33
CA SER A 285 54.62 21.34 26.09
C SER A 285 53.77 20.85 27.27
N ASP A 286 52.82 21.69 27.74
CA ASP A 286 51.89 21.36 28.82
C ASP A 286 50.47 21.23 28.25
N LEU A 287 49.93 20.01 28.28
CA LEU A 287 48.58 19.70 27.84
C LEU A 287 47.57 20.01 28.95
N THR A 288 47.01 21.22 28.96
CA THR A 288 45.96 21.64 29.89
C THR A 288 44.71 22.11 29.13
N ILE A 289 43.52 21.83 29.66
CA ILE A 289 42.22 22.22 29.09
C ILE A 289 41.49 23.08 30.13
N SER A 290 41.34 24.37 29.83
CA SER A 290 40.71 25.34 30.72
C SER A 290 39.20 25.07 30.86
N PRO A 291 38.53 25.52 31.95
CA PRO A 291 37.08 25.50 32.07
C PRO A 291 36.35 26.02 30.82
N GLY A 292 35.43 25.22 30.26
CA GLY A 292 34.69 25.53 29.03
C GLY A 292 35.46 25.34 27.72
N GLU A 293 36.75 25.00 27.77
CA GLU A 293 37.57 24.74 26.59
C GLU A 293 37.34 23.32 26.07
N THR A 294 37.37 23.16 24.74
CA THR A 294 37.31 21.88 24.06
C THR A 294 38.57 21.68 23.23
N ARG A 295 39.25 20.54 23.41
CA ARG A 295 40.43 20.15 22.63
C ARG A 295 40.17 18.86 21.87
N LYS A 296 40.79 18.74 20.69
CA LYS A 296 40.66 17.57 19.82
C LYS A 296 41.94 16.74 19.84
N PHE A 297 41.77 15.43 19.79
CA PHE A 297 42.84 14.45 19.84
C PHE A 297 42.65 13.42 18.73
N ILE A 298 43.76 12.87 18.25
CA ILE A 298 43.79 11.81 17.25
C ILE A 298 44.65 10.65 17.73
N THR A 299 44.18 9.43 17.47
CA THR A 299 44.95 8.19 17.62
C THR A 299 44.78 7.35 16.35
N SER A 300 45.82 6.64 15.96
CA SER A 300 45.82 5.80 14.75
C SER A 300 45.79 4.32 15.12
N VAL A 301 45.09 3.51 14.36
CA VAL A 301 45.08 2.04 14.47
C VAL A 301 46.14 1.48 13.54
N GLU A 302 46.95 0.52 14.01
CA GLU A 302 48.03 -0.07 13.19
C GLU A 302 47.52 -0.84 11.97
N SER A 303 46.30 -1.36 12.04
CA SER A 303 45.67 -2.14 10.96
C SER A 303 44.30 -1.54 10.63
N GLU A 304 44.01 -1.42 9.34
CA GLU A 304 42.72 -0.91 8.85
C GLU A 304 41.57 -1.80 9.35
N VAL A 305 40.57 -1.16 9.95
CA VAL A 305 39.38 -1.84 10.47
C VAL A 305 38.28 -1.82 9.42
N ALA A 306 37.54 -2.93 9.29
CA ALA A 306 36.44 -3.04 8.34
C ALA A 306 35.36 -1.96 8.60
N PRO A 307 34.71 -1.43 7.55
CA PRO A 307 33.60 -0.49 7.69
C PRO A 307 32.47 -1.01 8.57
N GLN A 308 31.78 -0.12 9.29
CA GLN A 308 30.72 -0.44 10.25
C GLN A 308 31.11 -1.32 11.44
N THR A 309 32.39 -1.63 11.65
CA THR A 309 32.84 -2.35 12.85
C THR A 309 32.57 -1.51 14.09
N GLN A 310 31.92 -2.11 15.10
CA GLN A 310 31.73 -1.47 16.39
C GLN A 310 33.05 -1.51 17.17
N LEU A 311 33.51 -0.34 17.59
CA LEU A 311 34.70 -0.14 18.38
C LEU A 311 34.34 0.55 19.70
N SER A 312 35.16 0.35 20.73
CA SER A 312 35.07 1.07 21.99
C SER A 312 36.43 1.68 22.33
N LEU A 313 36.47 3.01 22.49
CA LEU A 313 37.63 3.73 23.00
C LEU A 313 37.53 3.76 24.52
N GLU A 314 38.46 3.09 25.20
CA GLU A 314 38.46 2.92 26.65
C GLU A 314 39.36 3.94 27.33
N PHE A 315 38.80 4.60 28.34
CA PHE A 315 39.45 5.59 29.18
C PHE A 315 39.64 5.02 30.58
N PRO A 316 40.88 4.75 31.02
CA PRO A 316 41.13 4.34 32.39
C PRO A 316 40.73 5.43 33.40
N ALA A 317 40.45 5.03 34.63
CA ALA A 317 40.26 5.97 35.73
C ALA A 317 41.45 6.95 35.84
N LYS A 318 41.17 8.20 36.23
CA LYS A 318 42.13 9.29 36.41
C LYS A 318 42.80 9.81 35.14
N VAL A 319 42.62 9.19 33.96
CA VAL A 319 43.23 9.67 32.70
C VAL A 319 42.76 11.07 32.31
N LEU A 320 41.52 11.40 32.69
CA LEU A 320 40.88 12.71 32.55
C LEU A 320 40.37 13.23 33.91
N ASN A 321 41.08 12.91 35.01
CA ASN A 321 40.62 13.20 36.38
C ASN A 321 39.24 12.61 36.75
N THR A 322 38.73 11.65 35.97
CA THR A 322 37.52 10.90 36.29
C THR A 322 37.78 9.87 37.40
N ASP A 323 36.78 9.60 38.24
CA ASP A 323 36.94 8.63 39.33
C ASP A 323 36.91 7.19 38.84
N ASP A 324 36.04 6.90 37.87
CA ASP A 324 35.87 5.58 37.28
C ASP A 324 36.42 5.55 35.84
N ALA A 325 36.74 4.33 35.39
CA ALA A 325 37.01 4.07 33.98
C ALA A 325 35.69 4.09 33.19
N PHE A 326 35.75 4.53 31.94
CA PHE A 326 34.59 4.56 31.05
C PHE A 326 35.02 4.22 29.62
N SER A 327 34.05 3.93 28.76
CA SER A 327 34.32 3.73 27.34
C SER A 327 33.31 4.46 26.47
N VAL A 328 33.74 4.77 25.26
CA VAL A 328 32.92 5.44 24.25
C VAL A 328 32.85 4.54 23.03
N SER A 329 31.64 4.07 22.71
CA SER A 329 31.43 3.07 21.66
C SER A 329 30.94 3.73 20.37
N PHE A 330 31.55 3.42 19.24
CA PHE A 330 31.29 4.06 17.96
C PHE A 330 31.49 3.10 16.78
N THR A 331 30.95 3.50 15.64
CA THR A 331 31.28 2.97 14.30
C THR A 331 31.78 4.13 13.45
N ASP A 332 32.29 3.86 12.25
CA ASP A 332 32.60 4.87 11.22
C ASP A 332 31.42 5.83 10.93
N SER A 333 30.20 5.29 10.79
CA SER A 333 28.98 6.04 10.49
C SER A 333 28.52 6.92 11.67
N VAL A 334 28.75 6.45 12.90
CA VAL A 334 28.32 7.13 14.13
C VAL A 334 29.29 8.23 14.54
N ALA A 335 30.59 7.98 14.40
CA ALA A 335 31.65 8.95 14.69
C ALA A 335 31.47 10.25 13.88
N MET A 336 30.98 10.16 12.65
CA MET A 336 30.67 11.33 11.81
C MET A 336 29.39 12.08 12.22
N ALA A 337 28.41 11.39 12.82
CA ALA A 337 27.13 11.99 13.21
C ALA A 337 27.23 12.83 14.49
N THR A 338 28.11 12.45 15.43
CA THR A 338 28.34 13.14 16.71
C THR A 338 28.99 14.51 16.59
N ALA A 339 29.73 14.78 15.51
CA ALA A 339 30.35 16.10 15.25
C ALA A 339 29.32 17.22 14.96
N SER A 340 28.06 16.87 14.68
CA SER A 340 26.99 17.82 14.29
C SER A 340 26.05 18.20 15.44
N LEU A 341 26.16 17.53 16.60
CA LEU A 341 25.27 17.70 17.75
C LEU A 341 25.99 18.58 18.79
N ASN A 342 25.73 19.90 18.71
CA ASN A 342 26.14 20.89 19.70
C ASN A 342 25.36 20.71 21.00
#